data_AF-A0A524LZ64-F1
#
_entry.id   AF-A0A524LZ64-F1
#
_cell.length_a   1.000
_cell.length_b   1.000
_cell.length_c   1.000
_cell.angle_alpha   90.00
_cell.angle_beta   90.00
_cell.angle_gamma   90.00
#
_symmetry.space_group_name_H-M   'P 1'
#
loop_
_entity.id
_entity.type
_entity.pdbx_description
1 polymer ?
#
loop_
_entity_poly.entity_id
_entity_poly.type
_entity_poly.pdbx_seq_one_letter_code
_entity_poly.pdbx_strand_id
1 'polypeptide(L)'
;MTDNVDDIKRELDEVRKLKEELRREVEDVRRDKEAAFRSEADKVRREADVIRERVRHGGAPRPPRPVRPVRPMRNIDIDLGGITDSLEDMMDGLGKSIEMSLKGVEGIGSSIRVPGVRIHRKGRKGSKVRKSDIEKIPPERVAKIVAPLGSEERLRILEFLKEGGKTFNEIEVFTEKTGSSLTHHLNPLVEASYVVKGEVRGTYYLTVEGRLAYRLAQWLTHRVESQRLRAGENGSNGEVSVDFEEDADDEDTVVIVEDEEELERAAEHLDRVAEEVDEVREKIEAAAEEIEGAKEAHLERLEELEDEDDDDLDDMDWKD
;
A
#
# COMPACT_ATOMS: atom_id res chain seq x y z
N MET A 1 12.54 -34.27 55.61
CA MET A 1 12.41 -32.92 55.00
C MET A 1 13.63 -32.53 54.18
N THR A 2 14.79 -33.17 54.37
CA THR A 2 16.01 -32.93 53.58
C THR A 2 15.99 -33.62 52.22
N ASP A 3 15.32 -34.77 52.08
CA ASP A 3 15.32 -35.56 50.84
C ASP A 3 14.65 -34.82 49.67
N ASN A 4 13.56 -34.10 49.95
CA ASN A 4 12.86 -33.28 48.96
C ASN A 4 13.73 -32.14 48.40
N VAL A 5 14.74 -31.68 49.14
CA VAL A 5 15.61 -30.58 48.69
C VAL A 5 16.65 -31.09 47.69
N ASP A 6 17.10 -32.34 47.83
CA ASP A 6 18.09 -32.91 46.93
C ASP A 6 17.46 -33.40 45.63
N ASP A 7 16.20 -33.85 45.65
CA ASP A 7 15.44 -34.14 44.43
C ASP A 7 15.17 -32.87 43.61
N ILE A 8 14.79 -31.75 44.27
CA ILE A 8 14.61 -30.46 43.58
C ILE A 8 15.91 -29.98 42.94
N LYS A 9 17.07 -30.16 43.59
CA LYS A 9 18.37 -29.79 42.98
C LYS A 9 18.69 -30.63 41.74
N ARG A 10 18.38 -31.93 41.78
CA ARG A 10 18.59 -32.83 40.64
C ARG A 10 17.74 -32.40 39.44
N GLU A 11 16.46 -32.12 39.66
CA GLU A 11 15.56 -31.61 38.62
C GLU A 11 16.03 -30.25 38.07
N LEU A 12 16.55 -29.36 38.91
CA LEU A 12 17.06 -28.05 38.48
C LEU A 12 18.31 -28.16 37.60
N ASP A 13 19.17 -29.13 37.88
CA ASP A 13 20.35 -29.42 37.06
C ASP A 13 19.96 -30.10 35.74
N GLU A 14 18.93 -30.95 35.74
CA GLU A 14 18.34 -31.51 34.51
C GLU A 14 17.72 -30.42 33.63
N VAL A 15 16.97 -29.48 34.22
CA VAL A 15 16.41 -28.33 33.50
C VAL A 15 17.51 -27.43 32.93
N ARG A 16 18.62 -27.25 33.64
CA ARG A 16 19.77 -26.50 33.12
C ARG A 16 20.41 -27.20 31.93
N LYS A 17 20.57 -28.53 32.01
CA LYS A 17 21.11 -29.34 30.93
C LYS A 17 20.22 -29.29 29.68
N LEU A 18 18.90 -29.48 29.86
CA LEU A 18 17.92 -29.37 28.78
C LEU A 18 17.88 -27.97 28.15
N LYS A 19 18.01 -26.92 28.97
CA LYS A 19 18.07 -25.54 28.46
C LYS A 19 19.32 -25.28 27.63
N GLU A 20 20.45 -25.83 28.03
CA GLU A 20 21.71 -25.71 27.27
C GLU A 20 21.63 -26.49 25.96
N GLU A 21 21.06 -27.69 25.98
CA GLU A 21 20.83 -28.53 24.81
C GLU A 21 19.88 -27.87 23.81
N LEU A 22 18.71 -27.39 24.27
CA LEU A 22 17.77 -26.67 23.42
C LEU A 22 18.38 -25.40 22.83
N ARG A 23 19.18 -24.66 23.61
CA ARG A 23 19.87 -23.46 23.11
C ARG A 23 20.86 -23.81 22.01
N ARG A 24 21.55 -24.93 22.12
CA ARG A 24 22.49 -25.43 21.11
C ARG A 24 21.74 -25.82 19.82
N GLU A 25 20.65 -26.56 19.94
CA GLU A 25 19.84 -26.98 18.80
C GLU A 25 19.23 -25.77 18.05
N VAL A 26 18.71 -24.78 18.78
CA VAL A 26 18.21 -23.54 18.17
C VAL A 26 19.31 -22.77 17.43
N GLU A 27 20.54 -22.78 17.96
CA GLU A 27 21.67 -22.13 17.29
C GLU A 27 22.07 -22.87 16.01
N ASP A 28 22.05 -24.20 16.02
CA ASP A 28 22.36 -25.03 14.86
C ASP A 28 21.29 -24.87 13.77
N VAL A 29 20.00 -24.91 14.11
CA VAL A 29 18.89 -24.62 13.17
C VAL A 29 19.01 -23.23 12.56
N ARG A 30 19.42 -22.23 13.35
CA ARG A 30 19.64 -20.87 12.84
C ARG A 30 20.80 -20.82 11.84
N ARG A 31 21.92 -21.50 12.11
CA ARG A 31 23.05 -21.58 11.19
C ARG A 31 22.66 -22.28 9.88
N ASP A 32 21.92 -23.38 9.96
CA ASP A 32 21.46 -24.12 8.78
C ASP A 32 20.50 -23.28 7.93
N LYS A 33 19.58 -22.56 8.57
CA LYS A 33 18.67 -21.64 7.87
C LYS A 33 19.42 -20.49 7.19
N GLU A 34 20.42 -19.92 7.85
CA GLU A 34 21.26 -18.86 7.26
C GLU A 34 22.09 -19.40 6.08
N ALA A 35 22.61 -20.63 6.16
CA ALA A 35 23.34 -21.29 5.08
C ALA A 35 22.42 -21.61 3.88
N ALA A 36 21.21 -22.12 4.15
CA ALA A 36 20.20 -22.38 3.12
C ALA A 36 19.82 -21.09 2.38
N PHE A 37 19.54 -20.01 3.12
CA PHE A 37 19.20 -18.71 2.54
C PHE A 37 20.32 -18.12 1.69
N ARG A 38 21.59 -18.24 2.12
CA ARG A 38 22.73 -17.83 1.29
C ARG A 38 22.84 -18.63 0.00
N SER A 39 22.65 -19.95 0.09
CA SER A 39 22.71 -20.83 -1.09
C SER A 39 21.58 -20.54 -2.10
N GLU A 40 20.40 -20.16 -1.61
CA GLU A 40 19.25 -19.80 -2.43
C GLU A 40 19.45 -18.43 -3.10
N ALA A 41 19.95 -17.43 -2.35
CA ALA A 41 20.30 -16.13 -2.90
C ALA A 41 21.35 -16.22 -4.02
N ASP A 42 22.37 -17.08 -3.85
CA ASP A 42 23.38 -17.33 -4.88
C ASP A 42 22.82 -18.01 -6.13
N LYS A 43 21.85 -18.94 -5.99
CA LYS A 43 21.15 -19.55 -7.13
C LYS A 43 20.35 -18.50 -7.90
N VAL A 44 19.55 -17.69 -7.21
CA VAL A 44 18.76 -16.61 -7.84
C VAL A 44 19.65 -15.62 -8.57
N ARG A 45 20.80 -15.26 -8.00
CA ARG A 45 21.77 -14.38 -8.65
C ARG A 45 22.33 -14.98 -9.95
N ARG A 46 22.70 -16.26 -9.93
CA ARG A 46 23.19 -16.97 -11.13
C ARG A 46 22.12 -17.05 -12.22
N GLU A 47 20.86 -17.32 -11.85
CA GLU A 47 19.75 -17.34 -12.80
C GLU A 47 19.51 -15.97 -13.43
N ALA A 48 19.56 -14.90 -12.63
CA ALA A 48 19.42 -13.52 -13.12
C ALA A 48 20.53 -13.13 -14.11
N ASP A 49 21.77 -13.57 -13.86
CA ASP A 49 22.90 -13.33 -14.76
C ASP A 49 22.74 -14.08 -16.10
N VAL A 50 22.28 -15.34 -16.07
CA VAL A 50 21.97 -16.11 -17.29
C VAL A 50 20.86 -15.45 -18.12
N ILE A 51 19.81 -14.94 -17.47
CA ILE A 51 18.72 -14.21 -18.15
C ILE A 51 19.26 -12.92 -18.79
N ARG A 52 20.10 -12.17 -18.05
CA ARG A 52 20.70 -10.92 -18.55
C ARG A 52 21.61 -11.17 -19.75
N GLU A 53 22.35 -12.28 -19.76
CA GLU A 53 23.23 -12.65 -20.87
C GLU A 53 22.44 -13.07 -22.12
N ARG A 54 21.33 -13.80 -21.95
CA ARG A 54 20.40 -14.11 -23.06
C ARG A 54 19.80 -12.86 -23.70
N VAL A 55 19.46 -11.84 -22.90
CA VAL A 55 18.93 -10.57 -23.42
C VAL A 55 19.98 -9.78 -24.20
N ARG A 56 21.27 -9.90 -23.85
CA ARG A 56 22.36 -9.16 -24.53
C ARG A 56 22.76 -9.74 -25.89
N HIS A 57 22.57 -11.04 -26.13
CA HIS A 57 23.04 -11.70 -27.35
C HIS A 57 21.97 -11.95 -28.44
N GLY A 58 20.73 -11.47 -28.25
CA GLY A 58 19.64 -11.65 -29.23
C GLY A 58 19.45 -10.53 -30.27
N GLY A 59 20.21 -9.43 -30.19
CA GLY A 59 20.06 -8.28 -31.08
C GLY A 59 21.04 -8.29 -32.25
N ALA A 60 20.59 -8.64 -33.46
CA ALA A 60 21.37 -8.41 -34.67
C ALA A 60 21.75 -6.91 -34.79
N PRO A 61 22.96 -6.57 -35.25
CA PRO A 61 23.39 -5.19 -35.42
C PRO A 61 22.47 -4.51 -36.44
N ARG A 62 21.72 -3.50 -35.99
CA ARG A 62 20.90 -2.69 -36.90
C ARG A 62 21.83 -1.95 -37.87
N PRO A 63 21.54 -1.93 -39.18
CA PRO A 63 22.34 -1.20 -40.15
C PRO A 63 22.40 0.29 -39.80
N PRO A 64 23.50 0.99 -40.13
CA PRO A 64 23.66 2.40 -39.83
C PRO A 64 22.55 3.19 -40.53
N ARG A 65 21.65 3.78 -39.74
CA ARG A 65 20.64 4.69 -40.26
C ARG A 65 21.36 5.95 -40.78
N PRO A 66 20.97 6.49 -41.95
CA PRO A 66 21.47 7.80 -42.38
C PRO A 66 21.15 8.83 -41.30
N VAL A 67 22.16 9.66 -41.00
CA VAL A 67 22.10 10.70 -39.97
C VAL A 67 20.93 11.61 -40.30
N ARG A 68 19.84 11.50 -39.53
CA ARG A 68 18.75 12.47 -39.63
C ARG A 68 19.29 13.81 -39.14
N PRO A 69 18.98 14.94 -39.81
CA PRO A 69 19.28 16.25 -39.26
C PRO A 69 18.69 16.33 -37.85
N VAL A 70 19.54 16.73 -36.90
CA VAL A 70 19.22 16.86 -35.48
C VAL A 70 18.03 17.80 -35.39
N ARG A 71 16.83 17.25 -35.13
CA ARG A 71 15.73 18.07 -34.65
C ARG A 71 16.20 18.65 -33.31
N PRO A 72 16.04 19.96 -33.06
CA PRO A 72 16.33 20.52 -31.76
C PRO A 72 15.62 19.66 -30.73
N MET A 73 16.38 19.19 -29.74
CA MET A 73 15.86 18.40 -28.65
C MET A 73 14.65 19.16 -28.09
N ARG A 74 13.45 18.59 -28.24
CA ARG A 74 12.40 18.90 -27.30
C ARG A 74 12.97 18.50 -25.96
N ASN A 75 13.01 19.46 -25.04
CA ASN A 75 13.21 19.20 -23.63
C ASN A 75 12.44 17.92 -23.29
N ILE A 76 13.14 16.91 -22.80
CA ILE A 76 12.44 15.91 -22.01
C ILE A 76 12.15 16.67 -20.71
N ASP A 77 11.03 17.39 -20.73
CA ASP A 77 10.36 17.75 -19.50
C ASP A 77 9.95 16.40 -18.89
N ILE A 78 10.79 15.89 -17.99
CA ILE A 78 10.27 15.01 -16.94
C ILE A 78 9.39 15.95 -16.12
N ASP A 79 8.12 15.99 -16.51
CA ASP A 79 7.09 16.70 -15.80
C ASP A 79 6.93 16.03 -14.43
N LEU A 80 7.69 16.51 -13.46
CA LEU A 80 7.50 16.22 -12.04
C LEU A 80 6.24 16.90 -11.51
N GLY A 81 5.69 17.87 -12.25
CA GLY A 81 4.34 18.40 -12.05
C GLY A 81 3.33 17.28 -12.14
N GLY A 82 3.41 16.41 -13.14
CA GLY A 82 2.55 15.23 -13.28
C GLY A 82 2.61 14.21 -12.12
N ILE A 83 3.70 14.09 -11.35
CA ILE A 83 3.73 13.24 -10.13
C ILE A 83 3.01 13.94 -8.98
N THR A 84 3.09 15.26 -8.93
CA THR A 84 2.45 16.07 -7.90
C THR A 84 0.98 16.40 -8.23
N ASP A 85 0.62 16.45 -9.50
CA ASP A 85 -0.75 16.66 -10.00
C ASP A 85 -1.47 15.29 -10.08
N SER A 86 -0.74 14.19 -10.32
CA SER A 86 -1.26 12.84 -10.06
C SER A 86 -1.49 12.59 -8.56
N LEU A 87 -0.77 13.28 -7.67
CA LEU A 87 -1.08 13.27 -6.24
C LEU A 87 -2.24 14.19 -5.92
N GLU A 88 -2.41 15.30 -6.63
CA GLU A 88 -3.60 16.16 -6.55
C GLU A 88 -4.85 15.39 -6.97
N ASP A 89 -4.82 14.64 -8.07
CA ASP A 89 -5.87 13.68 -8.46
C ASP A 89 -6.04 12.51 -7.47
N MET A 90 -4.97 12.09 -6.77
CA MET A 90 -5.05 11.07 -5.72
C MET A 90 -5.49 11.63 -4.35
N MET A 91 -5.30 12.92 -4.08
CA MET A 91 -5.68 13.62 -2.85
C MET A 91 -7.09 14.20 -2.96
N ASP A 92 -7.50 14.69 -4.12
CA ASP A 92 -8.89 14.86 -4.51
C ASP A 92 -9.58 13.51 -4.62
N GLY A 93 -8.88 12.48 -5.11
CA GLY A 93 -9.36 11.09 -5.11
C GLY A 93 -9.49 10.50 -3.71
N LEU A 94 -8.65 10.89 -2.74
CA LEU A 94 -8.74 10.51 -1.32
C LEU A 94 -9.77 11.34 -0.58
N GLY A 95 -9.87 12.64 -0.88
CA GLY A 95 -10.91 13.54 -0.39
C GLY A 95 -12.28 13.06 -0.84
N LYS A 96 -12.44 12.82 -2.16
CA LYS A 96 -13.61 12.17 -2.77
C LYS A 96 -13.77 10.74 -2.31
N SER A 97 -12.72 9.96 -2.06
CA SER A 97 -12.86 8.58 -1.54
C SER A 97 -13.26 8.55 -0.07
N ILE A 98 -12.90 9.54 0.75
CA ILE A 98 -13.32 9.68 2.15
C ILE A 98 -14.74 10.26 2.20
N GLU A 99 -15.05 11.22 1.32
CA GLU A 99 -16.40 11.77 1.08
C GLU A 99 -17.36 10.71 0.52
N MET A 100 -16.93 9.91 -0.46
CA MET A 100 -17.62 8.74 -1.00
C MET A 100 -17.55 7.51 -0.09
N SER A 101 -16.72 7.49 0.97
CA SER A 101 -16.78 6.45 2.02
C SER A 101 -17.64 6.86 3.21
N LEU A 102 -17.97 8.15 3.34
CA LEU A 102 -19.04 8.64 4.19
C LEU A 102 -20.39 8.60 3.45
N LYS A 103 -20.40 8.83 2.13
CA LYS A 103 -21.56 8.64 1.22
C LYS A 103 -21.64 7.23 0.60
N GLY A 104 -20.91 6.25 1.15
CA GLY A 104 -20.52 5.02 0.45
C GLY A 104 -21.19 3.72 0.88
N VAL A 105 -22.31 3.81 1.59
CA VAL A 105 -23.25 2.69 1.69
C VAL A 105 -24.52 3.11 0.93
N GLU A 106 -24.40 3.41 -0.36
CA GLU A 106 -25.44 3.16 -1.37
C GLU A 106 -24.95 3.56 -2.77
N GLY A 107 -25.06 2.61 -3.71
CA GLY A 107 -25.17 2.87 -5.15
C GLY A 107 -23.99 3.51 -5.89
N ILE A 108 -22.97 2.71 -6.26
CA ILE A 108 -22.01 3.14 -7.32
C ILE A 108 -22.65 2.89 -8.69
N GLY A 109 -23.24 3.95 -9.25
CA GLY A 109 -23.64 4.07 -10.64
C GLY A 109 -22.43 4.18 -11.56
N SER A 110 -22.37 3.23 -12.49
CA SER A 110 -21.45 3.13 -13.61
C SER A 110 -21.62 4.23 -14.66
N SER A 111 -20.47 4.63 -15.23
CA SER A 111 -20.27 5.05 -16.63
C SER A 111 -20.92 6.35 -17.14
N ILE A 112 -20.13 7.42 -17.16
CA ILE A 112 -20.25 8.47 -18.18
C ILE A 112 -19.58 7.94 -19.47
N ARG A 113 -20.36 7.74 -20.54
CA ARG A 113 -19.86 7.48 -21.91
C ARG A 113 -19.80 8.80 -22.68
N VAL A 114 -18.63 9.10 -23.26
CA VAL A 114 -18.50 10.01 -24.40
C VAL A 114 -18.34 9.15 -25.66
N PRO A 115 -19.04 9.41 -26.79
CA PRO A 115 -18.93 8.59 -27.99
C PRO A 115 -17.52 8.67 -28.60
N GLY A 116 -16.90 7.52 -28.86
CA GLY A 116 -15.71 7.41 -29.72
C GLY A 116 -14.36 7.16 -29.04
N VAL A 117 -14.25 7.14 -27.70
CA VAL A 117 -12.97 6.83 -27.02
C VAL A 117 -13.17 5.82 -25.90
N ARG A 118 -12.77 4.56 -26.11
CA ARG A 118 -12.63 3.57 -25.02
C ARG A 118 -11.33 3.82 -24.28
N ILE A 119 -11.40 4.56 -23.17
CA ILE A 119 -10.31 4.60 -22.20
C ILE A 119 -10.50 3.40 -21.26
N HIS A 120 -9.83 2.28 -21.55
CA HIS A 120 -9.64 1.24 -20.56
C HIS A 120 -8.64 1.74 -19.51
N ARG A 121 -9.13 2.39 -18.45
CA ARG A 121 -8.36 2.51 -17.22
C ARG A 121 -8.26 1.09 -16.64
N LYS A 122 -7.18 0.36 -16.97
CA LYS A 122 -6.73 -0.74 -16.13
C LYS A 122 -6.45 -0.13 -14.76
N GLY A 123 -7.46 -0.14 -13.89
CA GLY A 123 -7.29 0.17 -12.48
C GLY A 123 -6.23 -0.77 -11.97
N ARG A 124 -5.01 -0.26 -11.76
CA ARG A 124 -4.09 -0.89 -10.84
C ARG A 124 -4.89 -1.02 -9.55
N LYS A 125 -5.08 -2.26 -9.10
CA LYS A 125 -5.69 -2.61 -7.83
C LYS A 125 -4.79 -2.03 -6.74
N GLY A 126 -4.88 -0.71 -6.53
CA GLY A 126 -4.24 -0.03 -5.41
C GLY A 126 -4.84 -0.65 -4.17
N SER A 127 -3.99 -1.22 -3.33
CA SER A 127 -4.39 -1.68 -2.00
C SER A 127 -5.14 -0.52 -1.34
N LYS A 128 -6.47 -0.62 -1.23
CA LYS A 128 -7.28 0.33 -0.47
C LYS A 128 -6.71 0.31 0.94
N VAL A 129 -5.94 1.33 1.31
CA VAL A 129 -5.48 1.52 2.69
C VAL A 129 -6.74 1.61 3.52
N ARG A 130 -6.99 0.61 4.37
CA ARG A 130 -8.22 0.59 5.17
C ARG A 130 -8.11 1.76 6.15
N LYS A 131 -9.21 2.46 6.40
CA LYS A 131 -9.26 3.56 7.38
C LYS A 131 -8.72 3.11 8.75
N SER A 132 -8.98 1.86 9.11
CA SER A 132 -8.44 1.20 10.30
C SER A 132 -6.92 1.05 10.32
N ASP A 133 -6.23 1.09 9.19
CA ASP A 133 -4.77 1.06 9.13
C ASP A 133 -4.15 2.45 9.32
N ILE A 134 -4.91 3.52 9.02
CA ILE A 134 -4.51 4.91 9.26
C ILE A 134 -4.62 5.24 10.76
N GLU A 135 -5.71 4.79 11.41
CA GLU A 135 -5.94 5.00 12.85
C GLU A 135 -4.97 4.21 13.74
N LYS A 136 -4.35 3.14 13.21
CA LYS A 136 -3.31 2.35 13.90
C LYS A 136 -1.92 2.99 13.86
N ILE A 137 -1.73 4.11 13.16
CA ILE A 137 -0.42 4.75 13.09
C ILE A 137 -0.09 5.30 14.48
N PRO A 138 1.03 4.89 15.09
CA PRO A 138 1.40 5.34 16.43
C PRO A 138 1.65 6.86 16.43
N PRO A 139 1.22 7.58 17.48
CA PRO A 139 1.29 9.04 17.54
C PRO A 139 2.72 9.57 17.43
N GLU A 140 3.72 8.81 17.88
CA GLU A 140 5.14 9.17 17.76
C GLU A 140 5.56 9.30 16.29
N ARG A 141 5.03 8.45 15.40
CA ARG A 141 5.31 8.52 13.96
C ARG A 141 4.64 9.74 13.34
N VAL A 142 3.40 10.04 13.74
CA VAL A 142 2.68 11.23 13.26
C VAL A 142 3.43 12.50 13.71
N ALA A 143 3.81 12.58 14.98
CA ALA A 143 4.58 13.70 15.52
C ALA A 143 5.90 13.90 14.77
N LYS A 144 6.62 12.82 14.42
CA LYS A 144 7.86 12.91 13.63
C LYS A 144 7.66 13.59 12.27
N ILE A 145 6.52 13.35 11.61
CA ILE A 145 6.19 13.94 10.29
C ILE A 145 5.67 15.38 10.43
N VAL A 146 4.84 15.64 11.45
CA VAL A 146 4.16 16.94 11.61
C VAL A 146 5.01 17.98 12.34
N ALA A 147 5.83 17.57 13.32
CA ALA A 147 6.63 18.50 14.13
C ALA A 147 7.59 19.39 13.31
N PRO A 148 8.25 18.91 12.24
CA PRO A 148 9.05 19.75 11.36
C PRO A 148 8.23 20.85 10.64
N LEU A 149 6.92 20.64 10.44
CA LEU A 149 6.02 21.58 9.77
C LEU A 149 5.41 22.63 10.72
N GLY A 150 5.54 22.45 12.03
CA GLY A 150 4.92 23.33 13.04
C GLY A 150 5.58 24.70 13.24
N SER A 151 6.55 25.09 12.42
CA SER A 151 7.21 26.41 12.48
C SER A 151 6.97 27.17 11.18
N GLU A 152 6.52 28.41 11.32
CA GLU A 152 6.25 29.30 10.20
C GLU A 152 7.49 29.49 9.32
N GLU A 153 8.66 29.75 9.92
CA GLU A 153 9.90 29.92 9.17
C GLU A 153 10.28 28.67 8.39
N ARG A 154 10.03 27.48 8.94
CA ARG A 154 10.30 26.21 8.25
C ARG A 154 9.40 26.04 7.03
N LEU A 155 8.12 26.43 7.13
CA LEU A 155 7.21 26.43 6.00
C LEU A 155 7.63 27.45 4.92
N ARG A 156 8.02 28.67 5.32
CA ARG A 156 8.55 29.67 4.38
C ARG A 156 9.80 29.19 3.65
N ILE A 157 10.72 28.50 4.34
CA ILE A 157 11.90 27.90 3.72
C ILE A 157 11.49 26.83 2.69
N LEU A 158 10.55 25.95 3.02
CA LEU A 158 10.06 24.93 2.07
C LEU A 158 9.41 25.57 0.84
N GLU A 159 8.65 26.65 1.03
CA GLU A 159 8.05 27.43 -0.06
C GLU A 159 9.12 28.03 -0.98
N PHE A 160 10.15 28.67 -0.41
CA PHE A 160 11.23 29.28 -1.17
C PHE A 160 12.07 28.25 -1.96
N LEU A 161 12.24 27.05 -1.40
CA LEU A 161 12.94 25.94 -2.06
C LEU A 161 12.12 25.27 -3.19
N LYS A 162 10.82 25.59 -3.34
CA LYS A 162 10.02 25.09 -4.48
C LYS A 162 10.53 25.63 -5.82
N GLU A 163 11.05 26.86 -5.82
CA GLU A 163 11.57 27.54 -7.02
C GLU A 163 12.88 26.93 -7.54
N GLY A 164 13.60 26.18 -6.69
CA GLY A 164 14.87 25.58 -7.04
C GLY A 164 15.80 25.44 -5.83
N GLY A 165 17.00 24.92 -6.08
CA GLY A 165 18.02 24.82 -5.03
C GLY A 165 18.52 26.20 -4.60
N LYS A 166 18.58 26.46 -3.30
CA LYS A 166 19.01 27.73 -2.72
C LYS A 166 20.22 27.51 -1.81
N THR A 167 21.18 28.42 -1.84
CA THR A 167 22.34 28.44 -0.94
C THR A 167 21.95 28.90 0.46
N PHE A 168 22.81 28.63 1.44
CA PHE A 168 22.58 29.08 2.82
C PHE A 168 22.36 30.60 2.90
N ASN A 169 23.18 31.39 2.22
CA ASN A 169 23.07 32.85 2.21
C ASN A 169 21.76 33.35 1.56
N GLU A 170 21.29 32.69 0.50
CA GLU A 170 20.02 33.06 -0.14
C GLU A 170 18.84 32.84 0.81
N ILE A 171 18.87 31.74 1.58
CA ILE A 171 17.84 31.44 2.58
C ILE A 171 17.97 32.41 3.77
N GLU A 172 19.19 32.78 4.16
CA GLU A 172 19.47 33.78 5.20
C GLU A 172 18.88 35.15 4.86
N VAL A 173 19.08 35.61 3.62
CA VAL A 173 18.50 36.85 3.11
C VAL A 173 16.98 36.78 3.02
N PHE A 174 16.42 35.65 2.59
CA PHE A 174 14.97 35.48 2.46
C PHE A 174 14.25 35.41 3.81
N THR A 175 14.84 34.75 4.81
CA THR A 175 14.22 34.57 6.13
C THR A 175 14.57 35.67 7.13
N GLU A 176 15.53 36.52 6.81
CA GLU A 176 16.13 37.52 7.72
C GLU A 176 16.68 36.89 9.03
N LYS A 177 16.89 35.56 9.06
CA LYS A 177 17.46 34.83 10.19
C LYS A 177 18.91 34.54 9.91
N THR A 178 19.80 34.86 10.84
CA THR A 178 21.25 34.69 10.64
C THR A 178 21.84 33.47 11.32
N GLY A 179 22.84 32.86 10.67
CA GLY A 179 23.72 31.83 11.24
C GLY A 179 23.02 30.70 12.01
N SER A 180 23.26 30.65 13.33
CA SER A 180 22.78 29.56 14.21
C SER A 180 21.25 29.46 14.25
N SER A 181 20.54 30.59 14.17
CA SER A 181 19.08 30.61 14.12
C SER A 181 18.57 29.91 12.87
N LEU A 182 19.18 30.15 11.71
CA LEU A 182 18.78 29.50 10.46
C LEU A 182 19.08 27.99 10.50
N THR A 183 20.23 27.58 11.03
CA THR A 183 20.56 26.16 11.18
C THR A 183 19.56 25.41 12.07
N HIS A 184 19.00 26.07 13.08
CA HIS A 184 17.97 25.49 13.94
C HIS A 184 16.66 25.19 13.19
N HIS A 185 16.33 25.95 12.14
CA HIS A 185 15.18 25.67 11.27
C HIS A 185 15.53 24.64 10.17
N LEU A 186 16.75 24.66 9.63
CA LEU A 186 17.17 23.75 8.57
C LEU A 186 17.43 22.32 9.07
N ASN A 187 18.01 22.13 10.26
CA ASN A 187 18.34 20.79 10.76
C ASN A 187 17.09 19.89 10.89
N PRO A 188 15.96 20.31 11.49
CA PRO A 188 14.75 19.50 11.54
C PRO A 188 14.19 19.15 10.15
N LEU A 189 14.33 20.05 9.16
CA LEU A 189 13.91 19.80 7.79
C LEU A 189 14.81 18.78 7.08
N VAL A 190 16.10 18.78 7.39
CA VAL A 190 17.07 17.80 6.89
C VAL A 190 16.89 16.45 7.58
N GLU A 191 16.72 16.43 8.89
CA GLU A 191 16.46 15.21 9.68
C GLU A 191 15.16 14.51 9.27
N ALA A 192 14.13 15.29 8.91
CA ALA A 192 12.87 14.79 8.38
C ALA A 192 12.94 14.43 6.88
N SER A 193 14.10 14.55 6.23
CA SER A 193 14.30 14.29 4.80
C SER A 193 13.45 15.17 3.86
N TYR A 194 12.94 16.31 4.34
CA TYR A 194 12.21 17.29 3.52
C TYR A 194 13.15 18.14 2.67
N VAL A 195 14.37 18.35 3.16
CA VAL A 195 15.41 19.12 2.48
C VAL A 195 16.71 18.33 2.49
N VAL A 196 17.43 18.34 1.36
CA VAL A 196 18.77 17.73 1.25
C VAL A 196 19.80 18.82 1.00
N LYS A 197 20.91 18.75 1.73
CA LYS A 197 22.07 19.63 1.53
C LYS A 197 23.03 19.00 0.53
N GLY A 198 23.25 19.68 -0.60
CA GLY A 198 24.18 19.27 -1.64
C GLY A 198 25.64 19.44 -1.20
N GLU A 199 26.48 18.47 -1.56
CA GLU A 199 27.89 18.39 -1.14
C GLU A 199 28.75 19.51 -1.74
N VAL A 200 28.54 19.84 -3.01
CA VAL A 200 29.51 20.63 -3.79
C VAL A 200 29.45 22.14 -3.44
N ARG A 201 28.34 22.62 -2.86
CA ARG A 201 28.14 24.05 -2.58
C ARG A 201 27.31 24.38 -1.33
N GLY A 202 26.93 23.37 -0.55
CA GLY A 202 26.01 23.58 0.57
C GLY A 202 24.65 24.13 0.13
N THR A 203 24.25 23.85 -1.12
CA THR A 203 22.95 24.24 -1.69
C THR A 203 21.89 23.30 -1.15
N TYR A 204 20.78 23.84 -0.67
CA TYR A 204 19.65 23.09 -0.16
C TYR A 204 18.65 22.85 -1.28
N TYR A 205 18.12 21.63 -1.36
CA TYR A 205 17.13 21.23 -2.34
C TYR A 205 15.91 20.65 -1.64
N LEU A 206 14.72 21.02 -2.13
CA LEU A 206 13.47 20.43 -1.68
C LEU A 206 13.31 19.01 -2.24
N THR A 207 13.11 18.03 -1.36
CA THR A 207 12.87 16.64 -1.77
C THR A 207 11.42 16.43 -2.20
N VAL A 208 11.11 15.25 -2.75
CA VAL A 208 9.72 14.85 -3.03
C VAL A 208 8.92 14.80 -1.72
N GLU A 209 9.48 14.21 -0.67
CA GLU A 209 8.85 14.15 0.66
C GLU A 209 8.57 15.54 1.22
N GLY A 210 9.49 16.49 1.07
CA GLY A 210 9.29 17.89 1.48
C GLY A 210 8.16 18.58 0.72
N ARG A 211 8.00 18.33 -0.59
CA ARG A 211 6.85 18.84 -1.36
C ARG A 211 5.54 18.26 -0.87
N LEU A 212 5.50 16.95 -0.61
CA LEU A 212 4.31 16.27 -0.07
C LEU A 212 3.93 16.84 1.30
N ALA A 213 4.90 16.99 2.18
CA ALA A 213 4.72 17.50 3.52
C ALA A 213 4.21 18.96 3.52
N TYR A 214 4.79 19.83 2.67
CA TYR A 214 4.31 21.20 2.54
C TYR A 214 2.88 21.27 1.99
N ARG A 215 2.55 20.47 0.98
CA ARG A 215 1.18 20.41 0.44
C ARG A 215 0.18 19.87 1.45
N LEU A 216 0.56 18.86 2.23
CA LEU A 216 -0.26 18.36 3.33
C LEU A 216 -0.56 19.47 4.33
N ALA A 217 0.43 20.29 4.68
CA ALA A 217 0.22 21.43 5.57
C ALA A 217 -0.78 22.43 4.97
N GLN A 218 -0.66 22.78 3.68
CA GLN A 218 -1.61 23.67 2.99
C GLN A 218 -3.03 23.10 2.99
N TRP A 219 -3.18 21.81 2.67
CA TRP A 219 -4.47 21.12 2.65
C TRP A 219 -5.13 21.08 4.03
N LEU A 220 -4.35 20.72 5.07
CA LEU A 220 -4.85 20.70 6.45
C LEU A 220 -5.34 22.08 6.89
N THR A 221 -4.57 23.14 6.61
CA THR A 221 -4.95 24.52 6.91
C THR A 221 -6.25 24.89 6.20
N HIS A 222 -6.34 24.67 4.89
CA HIS A 222 -7.56 24.96 4.12
C HIS A 222 -8.79 24.22 4.67
N ARG A 223 -8.65 22.94 5.02
CA ARG A 223 -9.74 22.13 5.57
C ARG A 223 -10.22 22.64 6.92
N VAL A 224 -9.30 22.98 7.83
CA VAL A 224 -9.62 23.49 9.17
C VAL A 224 -10.27 24.88 9.08
N GLU A 225 -9.75 25.76 8.23
CA GLU A 225 -10.35 27.08 8.01
C GLU A 225 -11.76 26.98 7.43
N SER A 226 -11.97 26.10 6.45
CA SER A 226 -13.30 25.85 5.87
C SER A 226 -14.31 25.38 6.91
N GLN A 227 -13.90 24.55 7.86
CA GLN A 227 -14.77 24.11 8.95
C GLN A 227 -15.09 25.24 9.93
N ARG A 228 -14.09 26.08 10.26
CA ARG A 228 -14.28 27.22 11.15
C ARG A 228 -15.20 28.28 10.55
N LEU A 229 -15.10 28.52 9.24
CA LEU A 229 -16.00 29.44 8.53
C LEU A 229 -17.45 28.95 8.58
N ARG A 230 -17.68 27.66 8.30
CA ARG A 230 -19.02 27.04 8.42
C ARG A 230 -19.56 27.07 9.84
N ALA A 231 -18.72 26.84 10.85
CA ALA A 231 -19.13 26.90 12.25
C ALA A 231 -19.35 28.36 12.74
N GLY A 232 -18.67 29.33 12.13
CA GLY A 232 -18.78 30.76 12.46
C GLY A 232 -20.05 31.43 11.92
N GLU A 233 -20.62 30.93 10.81
CA GLU A 233 -21.89 31.42 10.27
C GLU A 233 -23.12 30.99 11.07
N ASN A 234 -23.03 29.90 11.85
CA ASN A 234 -24.11 29.43 12.75
C ASN A 234 -24.11 30.08 14.15
N GLY A 235 -23.37 31.18 14.32
CA GLY A 235 -23.17 31.85 15.60
C GLY A 235 -24.23 32.88 15.98
N SER A 236 -25.51 32.50 16.06
CA SER A 236 -26.44 33.23 16.94
C SER A 236 -27.35 32.28 17.72
N ASN A 237 -27.00 32.09 19.00
CA ASN A 237 -27.81 31.55 20.09
C ASN A 237 -28.61 30.26 19.85
N GLY A 238 -28.11 29.16 20.37
CA GLY A 238 -28.94 27.98 20.64
C GLY A 238 -28.05 26.76 20.81
N GLU A 239 -28.12 26.15 21.99
CA GLU A 239 -28.00 24.70 22.21
C GLU A 239 -27.27 23.90 21.11
N VAL A 240 -26.07 23.40 21.40
CA VAL A 240 -25.44 22.38 20.55
C VAL A 240 -26.20 21.07 20.79
N SER A 241 -27.36 20.92 20.15
CA SER A 241 -27.86 19.60 19.80
C SER A 241 -27.00 19.11 18.65
N VAL A 242 -26.32 17.98 18.87
CA VAL A 242 -25.80 17.19 17.77
C VAL A 242 -27.00 16.43 17.23
N ASP A 243 -27.86 17.14 16.50
CA ASP A 243 -28.85 16.49 15.67
C ASP A 243 -28.11 15.91 14.47
N PHE A 244 -28.00 14.58 14.47
CA PHE A 244 -27.80 13.83 13.23
C PHE A 244 -29.10 13.95 12.44
N GLU A 245 -29.36 15.13 11.87
CA GLU A 245 -30.35 15.25 10.81
C GLU A 245 -29.77 14.56 9.58
N GLU A 246 -30.38 13.42 9.30
CA GLU A 246 -30.31 12.71 8.04
C GLU A 246 -30.86 13.67 6.98
N ASP A 247 -29.98 14.45 6.35
CA ASP A 247 -30.32 15.32 5.23
C ASP A 247 -30.83 14.45 4.07
N ALA A 248 -32.14 14.22 4.08
CA ALA A 248 -32.94 13.89 2.92
C ALA A 248 -32.99 15.14 2.02
N ASP A 249 -31.90 15.38 1.28
CA ASP A 249 -31.91 16.33 0.18
C ASP A 249 -32.26 15.58 -1.12
N ASP A 250 -33.51 15.80 -1.51
CA ASP A 250 -34.08 15.55 -2.83
C ASP A 250 -33.20 16.20 -3.93
N GLU A 251 -32.36 15.42 -4.61
CA GLU A 251 -31.98 15.71 -5.99
C GLU A 251 -32.78 14.79 -6.91
N ASP A 252 -33.93 15.29 -7.37
CA ASP A 252 -34.70 14.76 -8.50
C ASP A 252 -33.77 14.55 -9.71
N THR A 253 -33.18 13.38 -9.82
CA THR A 253 -32.49 12.93 -11.03
C THR A 253 -33.56 12.47 -12.01
N VAL A 254 -34.15 13.40 -12.74
CA VAL A 254 -35.03 13.08 -13.87
C VAL A 254 -34.16 12.47 -14.98
N VAL A 255 -34.08 11.14 -14.99
CA VAL A 255 -33.52 10.37 -16.12
C VAL A 255 -34.57 10.39 -17.23
N ILE A 256 -34.47 11.37 -18.14
CA ILE A 256 -35.24 11.35 -19.38
C ILE A 256 -34.60 10.28 -20.28
N VAL A 257 -35.20 9.09 -20.29
CA VAL A 257 -34.89 8.06 -21.29
C VAL A 257 -35.68 8.42 -22.54
N GLU A 258 -35.00 9.00 -23.54
CA GLU A 258 -35.65 9.44 -24.78
C GLU A 258 -36.01 8.28 -25.72
N ASP A 259 -35.56 7.05 -25.46
CA ASP A 259 -35.76 5.91 -26.34
C ASP A 259 -36.19 4.64 -25.56
N GLU A 260 -37.50 4.39 -25.55
CA GLU A 260 -38.14 3.22 -24.92
C GLU A 260 -37.60 1.89 -25.49
N GLU A 261 -37.19 1.91 -26.76
CA GLU A 261 -36.65 0.75 -27.48
C GLU A 261 -35.24 0.34 -27.00
N GLU A 262 -34.42 1.28 -26.48
CA GLU A 262 -33.12 0.95 -25.89
C GLU A 262 -33.28 0.33 -24.50
N LEU A 263 -34.31 0.73 -23.75
CA LEU A 263 -34.62 0.20 -22.44
C LEU A 263 -35.08 -1.26 -22.54
N GLU A 264 -35.94 -1.58 -23.51
CA GLU A 264 -36.42 -2.94 -23.76
C GLU A 264 -35.28 -3.88 -24.16
N ARG A 265 -34.38 -3.45 -25.07
CA ARG A 265 -33.19 -4.24 -25.44
C ARG A 265 -32.23 -4.45 -24.26
N ALA A 266 -32.11 -3.47 -23.37
CA ALA A 266 -31.29 -3.60 -22.18
C ALA A 266 -31.90 -4.60 -21.18
N ALA A 267 -33.22 -4.58 -21.00
CA ALA A 267 -33.94 -5.54 -20.18
C ALA A 267 -33.78 -6.97 -20.72
N GLU A 268 -34.01 -7.19 -22.02
CA GLU A 268 -33.82 -8.51 -22.65
C GLU A 268 -32.38 -9.04 -22.52
N HIS A 269 -31.39 -8.14 -22.59
CA HIS A 269 -29.99 -8.52 -22.40
C HIS A 269 -29.71 -8.91 -20.94
N LEU A 270 -30.31 -8.21 -19.97
CA LEU A 270 -30.16 -8.56 -18.56
C LEU A 270 -30.81 -9.90 -18.24
N ASP A 271 -31.98 -10.20 -18.80
CA ASP A 271 -32.64 -11.49 -18.64
C ASP A 271 -31.78 -12.63 -19.21
N ARG A 272 -31.21 -12.45 -20.40
CA ARG A 272 -30.28 -13.44 -20.99
C ARG A 272 -29.04 -13.66 -20.12
N VAL A 273 -28.47 -12.59 -19.57
CA VAL A 273 -27.31 -12.70 -18.68
C VAL A 273 -27.69 -13.40 -17.37
N ALA A 274 -28.90 -13.19 -16.86
CA ALA A 274 -29.37 -13.88 -15.67
C ALA A 274 -29.49 -15.39 -15.92
N GLU A 275 -30.06 -15.80 -17.06
CA GLU A 275 -30.16 -17.22 -17.47
C GLU A 275 -28.77 -17.87 -17.61
N GLU A 276 -27.80 -17.18 -18.22
CA GLU A 276 -26.42 -17.68 -18.34
C GLU A 276 -25.74 -17.84 -16.97
N VAL A 277 -26.00 -16.93 -16.03
CA VAL A 277 -25.45 -17.01 -14.67
C VAL A 277 -26.04 -18.20 -13.90
N ASP A 278 -27.33 -18.46 -14.03
CA ASP A 278 -27.98 -19.59 -13.39
C ASP A 278 -27.48 -20.93 -13.96
N GLU A 279 -27.29 -21.04 -15.27
CA GLU A 279 -26.73 -22.25 -15.89
C GLU A 279 -25.29 -22.53 -15.44
N VAL A 280 -24.47 -21.48 -15.30
CA VAL A 280 -23.11 -21.61 -14.77
C VAL A 280 -23.13 -22.02 -13.30
N ARG A 281 -24.08 -21.52 -12.52
CA ARG A 281 -24.23 -21.89 -11.11
C ARG A 281 -24.56 -23.36 -10.95
N GLU A 282 -25.50 -23.90 -11.73
CA GLU A 282 -25.83 -25.33 -11.73
C GLU A 282 -24.62 -26.21 -12.10
N LYS A 283 -23.81 -25.79 -13.08
CA LYS A 283 -22.58 -26.51 -13.46
C LYS A 283 -21.54 -26.52 -12.33
N ILE A 284 -21.42 -25.43 -11.58
CA ILE A 284 -20.50 -25.34 -10.44
C ILE A 284 -20.98 -26.27 -9.31
N GLU A 285 -22.29 -26.31 -9.04
CA GLU A 285 -22.88 -27.16 -8.00
C GLU A 285 -22.70 -28.64 -8.32
N ALA A 286 -22.99 -29.07 -9.56
CA ALA A 286 -22.77 -30.45 -9.99
C ALA A 286 -21.28 -30.88 -9.91
N ALA A 287 -20.36 -29.98 -10.27
CA ALA A 287 -18.93 -30.25 -10.14
C ALA A 287 -18.48 -30.35 -8.68
N ALA A 288 -19.12 -29.61 -7.77
CA ALA A 288 -18.83 -29.70 -6.34
C ALA A 288 -19.27 -31.04 -5.76
N GLU A 289 -20.45 -31.54 -6.12
CA GLU A 289 -20.95 -32.87 -5.72
C GLU A 289 -20.04 -34.01 -6.23
N GLU A 290 -19.54 -33.92 -7.47
CA GLU A 290 -18.62 -34.91 -8.02
C GLU A 290 -17.29 -34.95 -7.25
N ILE A 291 -16.76 -33.78 -6.87
CA ILE A 291 -15.54 -33.67 -6.06
C ILE A 291 -15.76 -34.25 -4.66
N GLU A 292 -16.92 -33.99 -4.05
CA GLU A 292 -17.25 -34.51 -2.73
C GLU A 292 -17.35 -36.04 -2.74
N GLY A 293 -18.07 -36.61 -3.71
CA GLY A 293 -18.17 -38.06 -3.86
C GLY A 293 -16.82 -38.74 -4.14
N ALA A 294 -15.96 -38.11 -4.96
CA ALA A 294 -14.60 -38.60 -5.18
C ALA A 294 -13.73 -38.58 -3.91
N LYS A 295 -13.95 -37.60 -3.04
CA LYS A 295 -13.24 -37.47 -1.76
C LYS A 295 -13.71 -38.53 -0.76
N GLU A 296 -15.00 -38.80 -0.69
CA GLU A 296 -15.57 -39.84 0.18
C GLU A 296 -15.06 -41.23 -0.23
N ALA A 297 -15.10 -41.57 -1.52
CA ALA A 297 -14.56 -42.83 -2.03
C ALA A 297 -13.05 -42.99 -1.79
N HIS A 298 -12.29 -41.89 -1.83
CA HIS A 298 -10.87 -41.93 -1.48
C HIS A 298 -10.66 -42.15 0.03
N LEU A 299 -11.56 -41.66 0.88
CA LEU A 299 -11.48 -41.85 2.33
C LEU A 299 -11.76 -43.31 2.69
N GLU A 300 -12.84 -43.91 2.16
CA GLU A 300 -13.16 -45.32 2.39
C GLU A 300 -12.00 -46.24 1.99
N ARG A 301 -11.35 -45.96 0.85
CA ARG A 301 -10.18 -46.73 0.40
C ARG A 301 -8.96 -46.60 1.33
N LEU A 302 -8.81 -45.47 2.01
CA LEU A 302 -7.73 -45.31 2.99
C LEU A 302 -8.04 -46.10 4.28
N GLU A 303 -9.30 -46.10 4.73
CA GLU A 303 -9.72 -46.88 5.89
C GLU A 303 -9.53 -48.40 5.67
N GLU A 304 -9.87 -48.91 4.48
CA GLU A 304 -9.63 -50.32 4.11
C GLU A 304 -8.14 -50.71 4.16
N LEU A 305 -7.22 -49.78 3.87
CA LEU A 305 -5.78 -50.05 3.91
C LEU A 305 -5.20 -49.98 5.33
N GLU A 306 -5.81 -49.22 6.23
CA GLU A 306 -5.38 -49.16 7.63
C GLU A 306 -5.73 -50.46 8.39
N ASP A 307 -6.83 -51.13 8.03
CA ASP A 307 -7.25 -52.40 8.65
C ASP A 307 -6.40 -53.61 8.20
N GLU A 308 -5.69 -53.54 7.06
CA GLU A 308 -4.86 -54.66 6.56
C GLU A 308 -3.45 -54.73 7.18
N ASP A 309 -2.94 -53.64 7.76
CA ASP A 309 -1.55 -53.54 8.25
C ASP A 309 -1.38 -53.96 9.74
N ASP A 310 -2.46 -54.21 10.48
CA ASP A 310 -2.40 -54.55 11.92
C ASP A 310 -2.25 -56.06 12.21
N ASP A 311 -2.49 -56.95 11.24
CA ASP A 311 -2.48 -58.41 11.48
C ASP A 311 -1.10 -59.09 11.29
N ASP A 312 -0.10 -58.41 10.71
CA ASP A 312 1.22 -59.00 10.39
C ASP A 312 2.36 -58.59 11.35
N LEU A 313 2.08 -57.76 12.38
CA LEU A 313 3.11 -57.27 13.31
C LEU A 313 3.36 -58.15 14.54
N ASP A 314 2.51 -59.16 14.80
CA ASP A 314 2.62 -60.02 15.98
C ASP A 314 3.61 -61.21 15.83
N ASP A 315 4.15 -61.46 14.62
CA ASP A 315 5.00 -62.64 14.35
C ASP A 315 6.52 -62.33 14.27
N MET A 316 6.95 -61.11 14.64
CA MET A 316 8.40 -60.85 14.82
C MET A 316 8.91 -61.41 16.16
N ASP A 317 9.20 -62.71 16.15
CA ASP A 317 9.97 -63.42 17.18
C ASP A 317 11.41 -62.87 17.23
N TRP A 318 11.62 -61.83 18.04
CA TRP A 318 12.94 -61.30 18.39
C TRP A 318 13.70 -62.35 19.22
N LYS A 319 14.31 -63.32 18.54
CA LYS A 319 15.27 -64.23 19.18
C LYS A 319 16.57 -63.50 19.51
N ASP A 320 16.86 -63.47 20.81
CA ASP A 320 18.13 -63.07 21.45
C ASP A 320 19.37 -63.79 20.91
#